data_AF-A0A0F9DTG9-F1
#
_entry.id   AF-A0A0F9DTG9-F1
#
_cell.length_a   1.000
_cell.length_b   1.000
_cell.length_c   1.000
_cell.angle_alpha   90.00
_cell.angle_beta   90.00
_cell.angle_gamma   90.00
#
_symmetry.space_group_name_H-M   'P 1'
#
loop_
_entity.id
_entity.type
_entity.pdbx_description
1 polymer ?
#
loop_
_entity_poly.entity_id
_entity_poly.type
_entity_poly.pdbx_seq_one_letter_code
_entity_poly.pdbx_strand_id
1 'polypeptide(L)'
;METPEETVRLWHEIRKNLREFCERESSAVFKPYLKIFSLVFDQFQALSSNDNLVFLQELNTHAHTLIDDEKFSVAELYYRIATRLRHYLIDEFQDTNGLQWKNIFPMVE
;
A
#
# COMPACT_ATOMS: atom_id res chain seq x y z
N MET A 1 15.63 -39.30 27.94
CA MET A 1 15.80 -40.02 26.66
C MET A 1 15.90 -38.96 25.59
N GLU A 2 17.07 -38.84 24.95
CA GLU A 2 17.22 -37.95 23.79
C GLU A 2 16.38 -38.49 22.63
N THR A 3 15.68 -37.59 21.94
CA THR A 3 14.88 -37.94 20.77
C THR A 3 15.81 -38.47 19.68
N PRO A 4 15.54 -39.63 19.05
CA PRO A 4 16.38 -40.14 17.97
C PRO A 4 16.51 -39.11 16.84
N GLU A 5 17.73 -38.93 16.34
CA GLU A 5 18.05 -37.95 15.29
C GLU A 5 17.19 -38.13 14.03
N GLU A 6 16.85 -39.38 13.71
CA GLU A 6 15.93 -39.73 12.63
C GLU A 6 14.52 -39.17 12.84
N THR A 7 14.01 -39.20 14.08
CA THR A 7 12.69 -38.63 14.40
C THR A 7 12.68 -37.11 14.24
N VAL A 8 13.77 -36.44 14.65
CA VAL A 8 13.92 -34.98 14.47
C VAL A 8 13.99 -34.61 12.99
N ARG A 9 14.76 -35.37 12.19
CA ARG A 9 14.84 -35.18 10.75
C ARG A 9 13.49 -35.36 10.06
N LEU A 10 12.77 -36.43 10.38
CA LEU A 10 11.45 -36.72 9.80
C LEU A 10 10.45 -35.62 10.17
N TRP A 11 10.49 -35.12 11.40
CA TRP A 11 9.66 -34.01 11.84
C TRP A 11 9.92 -32.72 11.04
N HIS A 12 11.19 -32.38 10.80
CA HIS A 12 11.55 -31.24 9.95
C HIS A 12 11.08 -31.41 8.51
N GLU A 13 11.19 -32.61 7.95
CA GLU A 13 10.74 -32.92 6.60
C GLU A 13 9.22 -32.79 6.47
N ILE A 14 8.46 -33.33 7.42
CA ILE A 14 6.99 -33.18 7.46
C ILE A 14 6.61 -31.70 7.55
N ARG A 15 7.25 -30.92 8.43
CA ARG A 15 6.98 -29.48 8.57
C ARG A 15 7.25 -28.71 7.29
N LYS A 16 8.33 -29.03 6.59
CA LYS A 16 8.66 -28.44 5.28
C LYS A 16 7.60 -28.80 4.24
N ASN A 17 7.27 -30.08 4.12
CA ASN A 17 6.31 -30.55 3.13
C ASN A 17 4.90 -29.99 3.38
N LEU A 18 4.48 -29.88 4.64
CA LEU A 18 3.20 -29.28 5.00
C LEU A 18 3.16 -27.80 4.61
N ARG A 19 4.23 -27.04 4.87
CA ARG A 19 4.34 -25.65 4.45
C ARG A 19 4.20 -25.51 2.93
N GLU A 20 4.98 -26.29 2.17
CA GLU A 20 4.90 -26.25 0.71
C GLU A 20 3.53 -26.65 0.18
N PHE A 21 2.88 -27.65 0.81
CA PHE A 21 1.53 -28.05 0.45
C PHE A 21 0.52 -26.91 0.68
N CYS A 22 0.52 -26.30 1.87
CA CYS A 22 -0.37 -25.18 2.18
C CYS A 22 -0.13 -23.96 1.27
N GLU A 23 1.13 -23.65 0.94
CA GLU A 23 1.47 -22.56 0.00
C GLU A 23 0.94 -22.86 -1.41
N ARG A 24 1.10 -24.11 -1.89
CA ARG A 24 0.59 -24.54 -3.21
C ARG A 24 -0.93 -24.56 -3.26
N GLU A 25 -1.58 -25.09 -2.23
CA GLU A 25 -3.03 -25.12 -2.09
C GLU A 25 -3.59 -23.70 -2.08
N SER A 26 -3.08 -22.84 -1.20
CA SER A 26 -3.43 -21.41 -1.13
C SER A 26 -3.25 -20.74 -2.48
N SER A 27 -2.11 -20.94 -3.13
CA SER A 27 -1.87 -20.41 -4.48
C SER A 27 -2.90 -20.93 -5.50
N ALA A 28 -3.20 -22.22 -5.52
CA ALA A 28 -4.13 -22.82 -6.47
C ALA A 28 -5.56 -22.29 -6.27
N VAL A 29 -5.97 -22.11 -5.01
CA VAL A 29 -7.28 -21.60 -4.65
C VAL A 29 -7.38 -20.10 -4.91
N PHE A 30 -6.44 -19.29 -4.45
CA PHE A 30 -6.58 -17.82 -4.42
C PHE A 30 -6.09 -17.10 -5.69
N LYS A 31 -5.12 -17.66 -6.44
CA LYS A 31 -4.60 -16.97 -7.65
C LYS A 31 -5.68 -16.63 -8.68
N PRO A 32 -6.65 -17.51 -9.01
CA PRO A 32 -7.71 -17.15 -9.95
C PRO A 32 -8.51 -15.93 -9.49
N TYR A 33 -8.85 -15.84 -8.20
CA TYR A 33 -9.58 -14.70 -7.63
C TYR A 33 -8.75 -13.42 -7.69
N LEU A 34 -7.47 -13.48 -7.34
CA LEU A 34 -6.57 -12.33 -7.48
C LEU A 34 -6.44 -11.88 -8.93
N LYS A 35 -6.44 -12.81 -9.89
CA LYS A 35 -6.38 -12.47 -11.31
C LYS A 35 -7.66 -11.81 -11.78
N ILE A 36 -8.83 -12.32 -11.39
CA ILE A 36 -10.13 -11.71 -11.70
C ILE A 36 -10.20 -10.31 -11.08
N PHE A 37 -9.82 -10.18 -9.80
CA PHE A 37 -9.79 -8.89 -9.12
C PHE A 37 -8.92 -7.87 -9.86
N SER A 38 -7.68 -8.25 -10.21
CA SER A 38 -6.78 -7.39 -10.98
C SER A 38 -7.40 -6.98 -12.32
N LEU A 39 -7.98 -7.91 -13.09
CA LEU A 39 -8.61 -7.58 -14.36
C LEU A 39 -9.78 -6.60 -14.21
N VAL A 40 -10.62 -6.79 -13.19
CA VAL A 40 -11.74 -5.90 -12.89
C VAL A 40 -11.24 -4.54 -12.44
N PHE A 41 -10.23 -4.50 -11.58
CA PHE A 41 -9.64 -3.27 -11.05
C PHE A 41 -8.96 -2.45 -12.15
N ASP A 42 -8.24 -3.10 -13.07
CA ASP A 42 -7.62 -2.45 -14.22
C ASP A 42 -8.69 -1.80 -15.13
N GLN A 43 -9.79 -2.51 -15.40
CA GLN A 43 -10.91 -1.95 -16.17
C GLN A 43 -11.62 -0.81 -15.44
N PHE A 44 -11.80 -0.95 -14.12
CA PHE A 44 -12.38 0.09 -13.29
C PHE A 44 -11.53 1.37 -13.31
N GLN A 45 -10.21 1.26 -13.18
CA GLN A 45 -9.31 2.42 -13.29
C GLN A 45 -9.36 3.06 -14.68
N ALA A 46 -9.37 2.25 -15.74
CA ALA A 46 -9.45 2.75 -17.11
C ALA A 46 -10.76 3.53 -17.36
N LEU A 47 -11.89 3.00 -16.90
CA LEU A 47 -13.19 3.69 -16.98
C LEU A 47 -13.18 4.99 -16.17
N SER A 48 -12.68 4.95 -14.94
CA SER A 48 -12.62 6.12 -14.07
C SER A 48 -11.77 7.24 -14.67
N SER A 49 -10.62 6.89 -15.27
CA SER A 49 -9.79 7.85 -16.01
C SER A 49 -10.47 8.40 -17.25
N ASN A 50 -11.17 7.57 -18.04
CA ASN A 50 -11.90 8.01 -19.22
C ASN A 50 -13.03 8.99 -18.89
N ASP A 51 -13.70 8.78 -17.76
CA ASP A 51 -14.75 9.67 -17.24
C ASP A 51 -14.18 10.87 -16.47
N ASN A 52 -12.85 11.00 -16.40
CA ASN A 52 -12.14 12.05 -15.69
C ASN A 52 -12.53 12.15 -14.20
N LEU A 53 -12.79 10.98 -13.60
CA LEU A 53 -13.13 10.79 -12.19
C LEU A 53 -11.86 10.46 -11.38
N VAL A 54 -11.79 11.02 -10.17
CA VAL A 54 -10.72 10.71 -9.20
C VAL A 54 -11.38 10.34 -7.88
N PHE A 55 -11.09 9.15 -7.36
CA PHE A 55 -11.62 8.72 -6.07
C PHE A 55 -10.87 9.38 -4.93
N LEU A 56 -11.57 9.64 -3.82
CA LEU A 56 -10.98 10.24 -2.62
C LEU A 56 -9.78 9.44 -2.10
N GLN A 57 -9.81 8.12 -2.23
CA GLN A 57 -8.72 7.24 -1.81
C GLN A 57 -7.47 7.42 -2.68
N GLU A 58 -7.64 7.75 -3.96
CA GLU A 58 -6.55 7.99 -4.90
C GLU A 58 -5.90 9.36 -4.67
N LEU A 59 -6.63 10.33 -4.09
CA LEU A 59 -6.07 11.64 -3.77
C LEU A 59 -4.85 11.56 -2.86
N ASN A 60 -4.85 10.67 -1.87
CA ASN A 60 -3.69 10.48 -1.00
C ASN A 60 -2.49 9.94 -1.79
N THR A 61 -2.71 9.00 -2.70
CA THR A 61 -1.65 8.45 -3.54
C THR A 61 -1.14 9.49 -4.53
N HIS A 62 -2.02 10.24 -5.19
CA HIS A 62 -1.64 11.29 -6.13
C HIS A 62 -0.88 12.43 -5.43
N ALA A 63 -1.33 12.84 -4.24
CA ALA A 63 -0.63 13.83 -3.42
C ALA A 63 0.77 13.33 -3.05
N HIS A 64 0.91 12.04 -2.73
CA HIS A 64 2.21 11.45 -2.46
C HIS A 64 3.13 11.49 -3.67
N THR A 65 2.63 11.08 -4.84
CA THR A 65 3.40 11.15 -6.10
C THR A 65 3.85 12.58 -6.41
N LEU A 66 3.04 13.60 -6.14
CA LEU A 66 3.44 14.99 -6.36
C LEU A 66 4.61 15.44 -5.48
N ILE A 67 4.75 14.85 -4.29
CA ILE A 67 5.78 15.17 -3.30
C ILE A 67 7.05 14.32 -3.53
N ASP A 68 6.88 13.05 -3.92
CA ASP A 68 7.96 12.05 -4.02
C ASP A 68 8.62 12.03 -5.41
N ASP A 69 7.89 12.28 -6.51
CA ASP A 69 8.42 12.19 -7.90
C ASP A 69 9.36 13.35 -8.31
N GLU A 70 9.84 14.19 -7.38
CA GLU A 70 10.68 15.36 -7.67
C GLU A 70 10.06 16.39 -8.65
N LYS A 71 8.80 16.21 -9.06
CA LYS A 71 8.08 17.13 -9.97
C LYS A 71 7.94 18.53 -9.38
N PHE A 72 7.83 18.60 -8.07
CA PHE A 72 7.83 19.83 -7.29
C PHE A 72 8.80 19.67 -6.13
N SER A 73 9.63 20.69 -5.90
CA SER A 73 10.34 20.75 -4.63
C SER A 73 9.36 21.05 -3.50
N VAL A 74 9.63 20.54 -2.30
CA VAL A 74 8.89 20.90 -1.07
C VAL A 74 8.78 22.42 -0.93
N ALA A 75 9.83 23.16 -1.27
CA ALA A 75 9.86 24.62 -1.26
C ALA A 75 8.86 25.26 -2.24
N GLU A 76 8.72 24.72 -3.45
CA GLU A 76 7.75 25.23 -4.42
C GLU A 76 6.32 24.98 -3.96
N LEU A 77 6.05 23.79 -3.43
CA LEU A 77 4.75 23.43 -2.91
C LEU A 77 4.37 24.32 -1.71
N TYR A 78 5.30 24.50 -0.78
CA TYR A 78 5.13 25.40 0.36
C TYR A 78 4.86 26.83 -0.08
N TYR A 79 5.64 27.37 -1.04
CA TYR A 79 5.42 28.71 -1.56
C TYR A 79 4.02 28.88 -2.14
N ARG A 80 3.56 27.93 -2.98
CA ARG A 80 2.22 27.95 -3.57
C ARG A 80 1.12 27.91 -2.50
N ILE A 81 1.26 27.04 -1.49
CA ILE A 81 0.28 26.91 -0.41
C ILE A 81 0.25 28.17 0.47
N ALA A 82 1.43 28.70 0.82
CA ALA A 82 1.59 29.89 1.66
C ALA A 82 0.93 31.14 1.05
N THR A 83 0.77 31.21 -0.28
CA THR A 83 0.02 32.30 -0.92
C THR A 83 -1.47 32.32 -0.55
N ARG A 84 -2.02 31.19 -0.09
CA ARG A 84 -3.46 31.02 0.23
C ARG A 84 -3.70 30.72 1.71
N LEU A 85 -2.85 29.92 2.33
CA LEU A 85 -2.98 29.46 3.71
C LEU A 85 -1.75 29.90 4.51
N ARG A 86 -1.95 30.81 5.48
CA ARG A 86 -0.86 31.29 6.35
C ARG A 86 -0.65 30.40 7.57
N HIS A 87 -1.75 29.87 8.09
CA HIS A 87 -1.79 28.96 9.21
C HIS A 87 -2.81 27.87 8.88
N TYR A 88 -2.52 26.63 9.25
CA TYR A 88 -3.44 25.51 9.12
C TYR A 88 -3.40 24.68 10.39
N LEU A 89 -4.54 24.12 10.75
CA LEU A 89 -4.73 23.24 11.90
C LEU A 89 -5.17 21.88 11.36
N ILE A 90 -4.50 20.82 11.79
CA ILE A 90 -4.91 19.45 11.49
C ILE A 90 -5.71 18.98 12.69
N ASP A 91 -7.03 18.93 12.52
CA ASP A 91 -7.94 18.36 13.52
C ASP A 91 -8.01 16.84 13.37
N GLU A 92 -8.44 16.13 14.42
CA GLU A 92 -8.58 14.67 14.45
C GLU A 92 -7.30 13.92 14.00
N PHE A 93 -6.13 14.43 14.41
CA PHE A 93 -4.84 13.90 13.94
C PHE A 93 -4.64 12.41 14.25
N GLN A 94 -5.25 11.89 15.32
CA GLN A 94 -5.20 10.47 15.68
C GLN A 94 -5.78 9.54 14.60
N ASP A 95 -6.65 10.05 13.72
CA ASP A 95 -7.25 9.28 12.61
C ASP A 95 -6.42 9.36 11.32
N THR A 96 -5.28 10.05 11.35
CA THR A 96 -4.41 10.23 10.19
C THR A 96 -3.59 8.96 9.92
N ASN A 97 -3.68 8.44 8.70
CA ASN A 97 -2.87 7.30 8.29
C ASN A 97 -1.44 7.72 7.86
N GLY A 98 -0.54 6.73 7.76
CA GLY A 98 0.86 6.99 7.44
C GLY A 98 1.11 7.69 6.10
N LEU A 99 0.29 7.43 5.07
CA LEU A 99 0.44 8.08 3.76
C LEU A 99 -0.01 9.54 3.82
N GLN A 100 -1.12 9.82 4.51
CA GLN A 100 -1.59 11.18 4.76
C GLN A 100 -0.54 12.00 5.51
N TRP A 101 0.07 11.42 6.56
CA TRP A 101 1.12 12.11 7.30
C TRP A 101 2.35 12.38 6.44
N LYS A 102 2.82 11.40 5.67
CA LYS A 102 3.95 11.60 4.74
C LYS A 102 3.71 12.74 3.74
N ASN A 103 2.46 12.96 3.34
CA ASN A 103 2.11 14.04 2.41
C ASN A 103 2.09 15.43 3.07
N ILE A 104 1.73 15.51 4.35
CA ILE A 104 1.61 16.78 5.07
C ILE A 104 2.91 17.16 5.77
N PHE A 105 3.69 16.16 6.22
CA PHE A 105 4.92 16.35 6.99
C PHE A 105 5.90 17.37 6.37
N PRO A 106 6.17 17.36 5.05
CA PRO A 106 7.10 18.33 4.45
C PRO A 106 6.60 19.78 4.49
N MET A 107 5.33 20.03 4.79
CA MET A 107 4.74 21.37 4.84
C MET A 107 4.75 21.97 6.24
N VAL A 108 4.88 21.15 7.29
CA VAL A 108 4.84 21.56 8.71
C VAL A 108 6.23 21.82 9.30
N GLU A 109 7.30 21.38 8.63
CA GLU A 109 8.70 21.56 9.04
C GLU A 109 9.40 22.69 8.28
#